data_AF-A0A8J6JE39-F1
#
_entry.id   AF-A0A8J6JE39-F1
#
_cell.length_a   1.000
_cell.length_b   1.000
_cell.length_c   1.000
_cell.angle_alpha   90.00
_cell.angle_beta   90.00
_cell.angle_gamma   90.00
#
_symmetry.space_group_name_H-M   'P 1'
#
loop_
_entity.id
_entity.type
_entity.pdbx_description
1 polymer ?
#
loop_
_entity_poly.entity_id
_entity_poly.type
_entity_poly.pdbx_seq_one_letter_code
_entity_poly.pdbx_strand_id
1 'polypeptide(L)' 'MKLTKTEKIWITVVAIFYILYNIPGIPPYGEAIPTFIHAALTVLPLWIAVYIGLSRVYKIYKLRDDADEETASEKKEG' A
#
# COMPACT_ATOMS: atom_id res chain seq x y z
N MET A 1 -4.34 -17.03 -4.20
CA MET A 1 -3.60 -15.93 -4.86
C MET A 1 -2.19 -15.85 -4.29
N LYS A 2 -1.15 -15.82 -5.14
CA LYS A 2 0.22 -15.56 -4.69
C LYS A 2 0.43 -14.04 -4.68
N LEU A 3 0.76 -13.49 -3.51
CA LEU A 3 1.12 -12.07 -3.38
C LEU A 3 2.37 -11.79 -4.20
N THR A 4 2.31 -10.76 -5.04
CA THR A 4 3.42 -10.27 -5.83
C THR A 4 4.52 -9.69 -4.94
N LYS A 5 5.76 -9.63 -5.43
CA LYS A 5 6.86 -8.97 -4.70
C LYS A 5 6.52 -7.50 -4.39
N THR A 6 5.86 -6.82 -5.33
CA THR A 6 5.42 -5.43 -5.18
C THR A 6 4.43 -5.26 -4.05
N GLU A 7 3.43 -6.13 -3.93
CA GLU A 7 2.48 -6.12 -2.81
C GLU A 7 3.16 -6.36 -1.48
N LYS A 8 4.10 -7.31 -1.42
CA LYS A 8 4.84 -7.58 -0.17
C LYS A 8 5.61 -6.36 0.29
N ILE A 9 6.33 -5.70 -0.62
CA ILE A 9 7.08 -4.47 -0.29
C ILE A 9 6.11 -3.37 0.15
N TRP A 10 5.02 -3.17 -0.58
CA TRP A 10 4.02 -2.16 -0.25
C TRP A 10 3.39 -2.39 1.14
N ILE A 11 2.93 -3.60 1.43
CA ILE A 11 2.34 -3.96 2.73
C ILE A 11 3.36 -3.78 3.85
N THR A 12 4.61 -4.17 3.65
CA THR A 12 5.68 -3.96 4.64
C THR A 12 5.90 -2.46 4.91
N VAL A 13 5.95 -1.62 3.88
CA VAL A 13 6.11 -0.17 4.05
C VAL A 13 4.92 0.42 4.81
N VAL A 14 3.69 0.06 4.44
CA VAL A 14 2.47 0.50 5.13
C VAL A 14 2.49 0.07 6.60
N ALA A 15 2.87 -1.18 6.87
CA ALA A 15 2.95 -1.71 8.24
C ALA A 15 3.99 -0.94 9.07
N ILE A 16 5.17 -0.65 8.52
CA ILE A 16 6.20 0.13 9.21
C ILE A 16 5.67 1.52 9.58
N PHE A 17 5.10 2.26 8.62
CA PHE A 17 4.57 3.60 8.90
C PHE A 17 3.40 3.59 9.87
N TYR A 18 2.53 2.56 9.80
CA TYR A 18 1.45 2.39 10.77
C TYR A 18 1.97 2.17 12.18
N ILE A 19 2.98 1.32 12.35
CA ILE A 19 3.62 1.09 13.66
C ILE A 19 4.27 2.38 14.16
N LEU A 20 5.04 3.07 13.30
CA LEU A 20 5.70 4.33 13.65
C LEU A 20 4.70 5.41 14.09
N TYR A 21 3.56 5.51 13.41
CA TYR A 21 2.50 6.44 13.77
C TYR A 21 1.91 6.17 15.16
N ASN A 22 1.77 4.89 15.54
CA ASN A 22 1.07 4.45 16.75
C ASN A 22 2.00 4.18 17.96
N ILE A 23 3.27 4.64 17.94
CA ILE A 23 4.16 4.42 19.09
C ILE A 23 3.63 5.20 20.31
N PRO A 24 3.35 4.53 21.44
CA PRO A 24 2.82 5.20 22.63
C PRO A 24 3.84 6.21 23.17
N GLY A 25 3.36 7.39 23.54
CA GLY A 25 4.21 8.48 24.05
C GLY A 25 5.07 9.18 23.00
N ILE A 26 4.95 8.84 21.71
CA ILE A 26 5.60 9.55 20.60
C ILE A 26 4.52 10.08 19.65
N PRO A 27 4.40 11.40 19.48
CA PRO A 27 5.13 12.46 20.18
C PRO A 27 4.61 12.67 21.61
N PRO A 28 5.34 13.45 22.45
CA PRO A 28 4.86 13.81 23.78
C PRO A 28 3.45 14.40 23.74
N TYR A 29 2.55 13.84 24.55
CA TYR A 29 1.17 14.29 24.60
C TYR A 29 1.07 15.73 25.11
N GLY A 30 0.15 16.50 24.52
CA GLY A 30 -0.06 17.90 24.89
C GLY A 30 0.85 18.89 24.17
N GLU A 31 1.80 18.43 23.35
CA GLU A 31 2.67 19.31 22.57
C GLU A 31 2.26 19.36 21.09
N ALA A 32 1.80 20.53 20.64
CA ALA A 32 1.28 20.71 19.28
C ALA A 32 2.37 20.56 18.20
N ILE A 33 3.53 21.20 18.38
CA ILE A 33 4.61 21.20 17.38
C ILE A 33 5.12 19.79 17.04
N PRO A 34 5.55 18.96 18.01
CA PRO A 34 6.01 17.60 17.70
C PRO A 34 4.87 16.72 17.19
N THR A 35 3.62 16.97 17.59
CA THR A 35 2.45 16.30 17.01
C THR A 35 2.32 16.56 15.52
N PHE A 36 2.42 17.81 15.08
CA PHE A 36 2.38 18.15 13.67
C PHE A 36 3.54 17.53 12.88
N ILE A 37 4.76 17.57 13.43
CA ILE A 37 5.93 16.98 12.77
C ILE A 37 5.78 15.46 12.65
N HIS A 38 5.37 14.78 13.72
CA HIS A 38 5.12 13.34 13.70
C HIS A 38 4.06 12.95 12.69
N ALA A 39 2.93 13.67 12.67
CA ALA A 39 1.87 13.43 11.70
C ALA A 39 2.35 13.64 10.25
N ALA A 40 3.13 14.69 10.00
CA ALA A 40 3.70 14.96 8.67
C ALA A 40 4.69 13.89 8.21
N LEU A 41 5.44 13.28 9.14
CA LEU A 41 6.44 12.24 8.83
C LEU A 41 5.87 10.82 8.81
N THR A 42 4.72 10.57 9.44
CA THR A 42 4.15 9.22 9.55
C THR A 42 2.82 9.09 8.81
N VAL A 43 1.85 9.96 9.08
CA VAL A 43 0.49 9.87 8.50
C VAL A 43 0.48 10.25 7.03
N LEU A 44 1.16 11.34 6.64
CA LEU A 44 1.17 11.76 5.23
C LEU A 44 1.84 10.72 4.32
N PRO A 45 3.03 10.18 4.64
CA PRO A 45 3.63 9.12 3.84
C PRO A 45 2.81 7.84 3.84
N LEU A 46 2.18 7.48 4.97
CA LEU A 46 1.28 6.34 5.07
C LEU A 46 0.11 6.48 4.08
N TRP A 47 -0.56 7.65 4.08
CA TRP A 47 -1.66 7.92 3.15
C TRP A 47 -1.22 7.82 1.70
N ILE A 48 -0.11 8.48 1.34
CA ILE A 48 0.43 8.45 -0.02
C ILE A 48 0.76 7.00 -0.43
N ALA A 49 1.43 6.24 0.43
CA ALA A 49 1.78 4.85 0.18
C ALA A 49 0.54 3.97 -0.03
N VAL A 50 -0.52 4.17 0.76
CA VAL A 50 -1.79 3.44 0.61
C VAL A 50 -2.44 3.75 -0.74
N TYR A 51 -2.61 5.02 -1.11
CA TYR A 51 -3.25 5.39 -2.38
C TYR A 51 -2.48 4.91 -3.60
N ILE A 52 -1.15 5.09 -3.61
CA ILE A 52 -0.31 4.65 -4.73
C ILE A 52 -0.27 3.13 -4.82
N GLY A 53 -0.09 2.46 -3.68
CA GLY A 53 -0.02 1.00 -3.65
C GLY A 53 -1.32 0.35 -4.08
N LEU A 54 -2.47 0.82 -3.58
CA LEU A 54 -3.78 0.35 -4.03
C LEU A 54 -3.94 0.52 -5.55
N SER A 55 -3.62 1.71 -6.08
CA SER A 55 -3.73 1.98 -7.51
C SER A 55 -2.83 1.07 -8.36
N ARG A 56 -1.59 0.82 -7.90
CA ARG A 56 -0.62 -0.08 -8.58
C ARG A 56 -1.09 -1.53 -8.53
N VAL A 57 -1.49 -2.00 -7.36
CA VAL A 57 -1.91 -3.39 -7.13
C VAL A 57 -3.18 -3.70 -7.90
N TYR A 58 -4.17 -2.79 -7.89
CA TYR A 58 -5.38 -2.91 -8.69
C TYR A 58 -5.08 -3.04 -10.19
N LYS A 59 -4.17 -2.21 -10.72
CA LYS A 59 -3.74 -2.31 -12.13
C LYS A 59 -3.06 -3.64 -12.43
N ILE A 60 -2.20 -4.15 -11.54
CA ILE A 60 -1.52 -5.44 -11.73
C ILE A 60 -2.53 -6.58 -11.80
N TYR A 61 -3.52 -6.58 -10.90
CA TYR A 61 -4.57 -7.61 -10.91
C TYR A 61 -5.45 -7.51 -12.15
N LYS A 62 -5.90 -6.30 -12.49
CA LYS A 62 -6.68 -6.09 -13.72
C LYS A 62 -5.95 -6.60 -14.97
N LEU A 63 -4.68 -6.22 -15.14
CA LEU A 63 -3.88 -6.68 -16.30
C LEU A 63 -3.70 -8.20 -16.34
N ARG A 64 -3.67 -8.86 -15.18
CA ARG A 64 -3.57 -10.32 -15.12
C ARG A 64 -4.89 -10.98 -15.48
N ASP A 65 -6.00 -10.45 -14.97
CA ASP A 65 -7.34 -10.95 -15.28
C ASP A 65 -7.63 -10.78 -16.78
N ASP A 66 -7.30 -9.63 -17.37
CA ASP A 66 -7.44 -9.37 -18.82
C ASP A 66 -6.62 -10.40 -19.66
N ALA A 67 -5.38 -10.71 -19.25
CA ALA A 67 -4.53 -11.70 -19.94
C ALA A 67 -5.01 -13.16 -19.79
N ASP A 68 -5.56 -13.49 -18.62
CA ASP A 68 -6.16 -14.80 -18.36
C ASP A 68 -7.43 -15.00 -19.21
N GLU A 69 -8.19 -13.94 -19.50
CA GLU A 69 -9.34 -13.96 -20.41
C GLU A 69 -8.93 -14.14 -21.89
N GLU A 70 -7.92 -13.41 -22.37
CA GLU A 70 -7.40 -13.54 -23.74
C GLU A 70 -6.92 -14.98 -24.00
N THR A 71 -6.08 -15.54 -23.11
CA THR A 71 -5.59 -16.92 -23.23
C THR A 71 -6.70 -17.98 -23.17
N ALA A 72 -7.78 -17.72 -22.42
CA ALA A 72 -8.94 -18.60 -22.39
C ALA A 72 -9.77 -18.55 -23.68
N SER A 73 -9.80 -17.40 -24.37
CA SER A 73 -10.47 -17.23 -25.66
C SER A 73 -9.72 -17.94 -26.80
N GLU A 74 -8.40 -17.77 -26.90
CA GLU A 74 -7.56 -18.44 -27.90
C GLU A 74 -7.66 -19.97 -27.83
N LYS A 75 -7.72 -20.52 -26.61
CA LYS A 75 -7.84 -21.97 -26.39
C LYS A 75 -9.21 -22.55 -26.77
N LYS A 76 -10.26 -21.72 -26.85
CA LYS A 76 -11.61 -22.15 -27.27
C LYS A 76 -11.80 -22.12 -28.79
N GLU A 77 -10.99 -21.32 -29.49
CA GLU A 77 -11.07 -21.15 -30.94
C GLU A 77 -10.07 -22.05 -31.71
N GLY A 78 -9.12 -22.70 -31.02
CA GLY A 78 -8.14 -23.64 -31.57
C GLY A 78 -8.49 -25.13 -31.44
#